data_AF-A0A3S0JQK9-F1
#
_entry.id   AF-A0A3S0JQK9-F1
#
_cell.length_a   1.000
_cell.length_b   1.000
_cell.length_c   1.000
_cell.angle_alpha   90.00
_cell.angle_beta   90.00
_cell.angle_gamma   90.00
#
_symmetry.space_group_name_H-M   'P 1'
#
loop_
_entity.id
_entity.type
_entity.pdbx_description
1 polymer ?
#
loop_
_entity_poly.entity_id
_entity_poly.type
_entity_poly.pdbx_seq_one_letter_code
_entity_poly.pdbx_strand_id
1 'polypeptide(L)'
;MAKIAPEADHAALYLETGNRLLASMGRLGRDFHHLLADSTSDLPAAEAFEEPEADTLLAVVQRDLLRLENRGANHAPSEHDGFTLWAEPYLAAADDHSIQMHVCHSATREIEVLHERLLALFAADDSLAPTDVVVMTPDIEAYAPAVEAVFGAAESGLFIPYGIADRGVRAESPLLDAFLALLELPGGRWGAETVASLLDAAALRRRFGILEEDLGTLRDWLTATGVRWGLDADHRQSLELPAESAHTWRAGLDRLLLGIALPGDGERLYAGVLPYDEVEGHTAQLAGRLAQFVDRLAALESGLAAARAPAGWSGTLAAVFEDFLAPEPDDEAEAARLRTAIQRLAETAAIAGFGGAVPLAVARRFLLAELEGMGSVQGFLAGGVTFCAMVPMRAIPFRVVCLIGMNDGAYPRVNRPHDFDLIARHPRRGDRSRRNDDRYLFLEALVSARDVFYVSWTGRSQRDNAELPPSVLVAELLDYI
;
A
#
# COMPACT_ATOMS: atom_id res chain seq x y z
N MET A 1 -2.50 -14.38 -25.58
CA MET A 1 -1.77 -13.49 -26.51
C MET A 1 -2.08 -13.93 -27.94
N ALA A 2 -2.10 -13.01 -28.91
CA ALA A 2 -2.69 -13.22 -30.23
C ALA A 2 -1.77 -13.86 -31.26
N LYS A 3 -2.34 -14.47 -32.31
CA LYS A 3 -1.59 -15.00 -33.47
C LYS A 3 -1.09 -13.85 -34.36
N ILE A 4 0.18 -13.89 -34.75
CA ILE A 4 0.78 -12.92 -35.69
C ILE A 4 0.50 -13.40 -37.13
N ALA A 5 0.01 -12.50 -37.99
CA ALA A 5 -0.25 -12.79 -39.40
C ALA A 5 1.07 -12.91 -40.21
N PRO A 6 1.13 -13.78 -41.24
CA PRO A 6 2.35 -14.00 -42.02
C PRO A 6 2.66 -12.83 -42.98
N GLU A 7 3.97 -12.68 -43.25
CA GLU A 7 4.69 -11.58 -43.90
C GLU A 7 4.07 -10.98 -45.18
N ALA A 8 3.89 -9.65 -45.20
CA ALA A 8 3.90 -8.84 -46.41
C ALA A 8 4.47 -7.42 -46.15
N ASP A 9 5.21 -6.93 -47.15
CA ASP A 9 5.98 -5.69 -47.35
C ASP A 9 5.93 -4.54 -46.30
N HIS A 10 7.10 -4.23 -45.72
CA HIS A 10 7.35 -3.41 -44.53
C HIS A 10 7.08 -1.89 -44.62
N ALA A 11 6.54 -1.37 -45.73
CA ALA A 11 6.30 0.07 -45.91
C ALA A 11 4.81 0.49 -45.90
N ALA A 12 3.87 -0.46 -45.91
CA ALA A 12 2.42 -0.19 -45.93
C ALA A 12 1.69 -0.39 -44.58
N LEU A 13 2.38 -0.94 -43.57
CA LEU A 13 1.84 -1.40 -42.27
C LEU A 13 1.43 -0.31 -41.25
N TYR A 14 1.37 0.96 -41.63
CA TYR A 14 1.08 2.05 -40.67
C TYR A 14 -0.41 2.21 -40.30
N LEU A 15 -1.31 1.38 -40.87
CA LEU A 15 -2.77 1.42 -40.67
C LEU A 15 -3.43 0.03 -40.53
N GLU A 16 -2.70 -1.00 -40.06
CA GLU A 16 -3.31 -2.33 -39.84
C GLU A 16 -3.95 -2.42 -38.45
N THR A 17 -5.26 -2.16 -38.38
CA THR A 17 -6.09 -2.19 -37.17
C THR A 17 -6.52 -3.61 -36.80
N GLY A 18 -5.83 -4.22 -35.82
CA GLY A 18 -6.29 -5.41 -35.10
C GLY A 18 -7.43 -5.10 -34.10
N ASN A 19 -7.64 -5.94 -33.09
CA ASN A 19 -8.63 -5.70 -32.04
C ASN A 19 -8.42 -4.33 -31.33
N ARG A 20 -9.49 -3.54 -31.18
CA ARG A 20 -9.46 -2.17 -30.65
C ARG A 20 -8.93 -2.08 -29.21
N LEU A 21 -9.35 -3.00 -28.34
CA LEU A 21 -8.87 -3.04 -26.95
C LEU A 21 -7.37 -3.33 -26.94
N LEU A 22 -6.90 -4.27 -27.77
CA LEU A 22 -5.48 -4.58 -27.89
C LEU A 22 -4.67 -3.40 -28.48
N ALA A 23 -5.20 -2.69 -29.48
CA ALA A 23 -4.54 -1.52 -30.05
C ALA A 23 -4.37 -0.39 -29.02
N SER A 24 -5.37 -0.23 -28.16
CA SER A 24 -5.43 0.84 -27.16
C SER A 24 -4.65 0.54 -25.88
N MET A 25 -4.68 -0.72 -25.42
CA MET A 25 -4.16 -1.18 -24.13
C MET A 25 -2.88 -2.02 -24.25
N GLY A 26 -2.63 -2.63 -25.41
CA GLY A 26 -1.59 -3.63 -25.68
C GLY A 26 -0.19 -3.10 -26.02
N ARG A 27 0.09 -1.79 -25.88
CA ARG A 27 1.35 -1.19 -26.35
C ARG A 27 2.59 -1.88 -25.78
N LEU A 28 2.60 -2.20 -24.50
CA LEU A 28 3.72 -2.87 -23.84
C LEU A 28 3.98 -4.25 -24.45
N GLY A 29 2.94 -5.09 -24.54
CA GLY A 29 3.05 -6.42 -25.14
C GLY A 29 3.48 -6.38 -26.61
N ARG A 30 2.96 -5.42 -27.38
CA ARG A 30 3.37 -5.21 -28.79
C ARG A 30 4.86 -4.86 -28.90
N ASP A 31 5.33 -3.91 -28.11
CA ASP A 31 6.74 -3.49 -28.16
C ASP A 31 7.66 -4.64 -27.71
N PHE A 32 7.25 -5.43 -26.72
CA PHE A 32 7.96 -6.65 -26.29
C PHE A 32 8.02 -7.72 -27.40
N HIS A 33 6.90 -8.00 -28.07
CA HIS A 33 6.87 -8.94 -29.20
C HIS A 33 7.74 -8.49 -30.37
N HIS A 34 7.78 -7.20 -30.69
CA HIS A 34 8.69 -6.69 -31.71
C HIS A 34 10.15 -6.94 -31.34
N LEU A 35 10.54 -6.68 -30.09
CA LEU A 35 11.91 -6.93 -29.64
C LEU A 35 12.28 -8.41 -29.70
N LEU A 36 11.33 -9.31 -29.42
CA LEU A 36 11.52 -10.75 -29.57
C LEU A 36 11.67 -11.17 -31.04
N ALA A 37 10.84 -10.64 -31.93
CA ALA A 37 10.91 -10.92 -33.37
C ALA A 37 12.22 -10.39 -33.99
N ASP A 38 12.66 -9.20 -33.57
CA ASP A 38 13.92 -8.59 -34.01
C ASP A 38 15.15 -9.35 -33.45
N SER A 39 14.99 -10.03 -32.31
CA SER A 39 16.04 -10.87 -31.73
C SER A 39 16.17 -12.18 -32.52
N THR A 40 16.90 -12.12 -33.63
CA THR A 40 17.24 -13.25 -34.51
C THR A 40 17.77 -14.43 -33.72
N SER A 41 16.89 -15.35 -33.40
CA SER A 41 17.17 -16.69 -32.91
C SER A 41 16.13 -17.56 -33.57
N ASP A 42 16.54 -18.65 -34.22
CA ASP A 42 15.65 -19.75 -34.62
C ASP A 42 15.08 -20.42 -33.35
N LEU A 43 14.38 -19.66 -32.51
CA LEU A 43 13.60 -20.17 -31.40
C LEU A 43 12.46 -20.94 -32.05
N PRO A 44 12.30 -22.23 -31.78
CA PRO A 44 11.09 -22.93 -32.17
C PRO A 44 9.92 -22.24 -31.48
N ALA A 45 9.20 -21.39 -32.22
CA ALA A 45 7.95 -20.81 -31.77
C ALA A 45 6.91 -21.93 -31.76
N ALA A 46 6.85 -22.69 -30.67
CA ALA A 46 5.74 -23.60 -30.42
C ALA A 46 4.50 -22.75 -30.11
N GLU A 47 3.54 -22.71 -31.03
CA GLU A 47 2.25 -22.09 -30.78
C GLU A 47 1.47 -22.92 -29.77
N ALA A 48 1.32 -22.40 -28.55
CA ALA A 48 0.54 -23.01 -27.47
C ALA A 48 -0.67 -22.12 -27.11
N PHE A 49 -1.39 -21.66 -28.12
CA PHE A 49 -2.60 -20.86 -27.93
C PHE A 49 -3.80 -21.76 -27.67
N GLU A 50 -4.48 -21.53 -26.56
CA GLU A 50 -5.74 -22.19 -26.23
C GLU A 50 -6.89 -21.19 -26.42
N GLU A 51 -7.92 -21.60 -27.16
CA GLU A 51 -9.12 -20.78 -27.32
C GLU A 51 -10.05 -20.96 -26.12
N PRO A 52 -10.65 -19.89 -25.59
CA PRO A 52 -11.71 -19.99 -24.59
C PRO A 52 -12.89 -20.84 -25.14
N GLU A 53 -13.23 -21.92 -24.45
CA GLU A 53 -14.27 -22.87 -24.89
C GLU A 53 -15.70 -22.42 -24.54
N ALA A 54 -15.86 -21.52 -23.58
CA ALA A 54 -17.17 -21.07 -23.10
C ALA A 54 -17.87 -20.12 -24.09
N ASP A 55 -19.20 -20.16 -24.10
CA ASP A 55 -20.04 -19.22 -24.85
C ASP A 55 -20.62 -18.14 -23.94
N THR A 56 -19.71 -17.44 -23.26
CA THR A 56 -20.01 -16.25 -22.45
C THR A 56 -19.45 -15.00 -23.09
N LEU A 57 -19.96 -13.83 -22.71
CA LEU A 57 -19.48 -12.52 -23.14
C LEU A 57 -17.98 -12.37 -22.87
N LEU A 58 -17.49 -12.79 -21.69
CA LEU A 58 -16.07 -12.80 -21.37
C LEU A 58 -15.26 -13.64 -22.36
N ALA A 59 -15.68 -14.88 -22.61
CA ALA A 59 -14.99 -15.77 -23.52
C ALA A 59 -15.02 -15.27 -24.98
N VAL A 60 -16.08 -14.58 -25.40
CA VAL A 60 -16.16 -13.92 -26.72
C VAL A 60 -15.15 -12.78 -26.81
N VAL A 61 -15.11 -11.87 -25.84
CA VAL A 61 -14.12 -10.78 -25.81
C VAL A 61 -12.70 -11.32 -25.82
N GLN A 62 -12.43 -12.39 -25.06
CA GLN A 62 -11.12 -13.05 -25.03
C GLN A 62 -10.77 -13.75 -26.35
N ARG A 63 -11.74 -14.39 -27.02
CA ARG A 63 -11.56 -14.95 -28.38
C ARG A 63 -11.26 -13.87 -29.40
N ASP A 64 -11.94 -12.74 -29.35
CA ASP A 64 -11.70 -11.61 -30.25
C ASP A 64 -10.28 -11.04 -30.06
N LEU A 65 -9.84 -10.91 -28.80
CA LEU A 65 -8.46 -10.53 -28.48
C LEU A 65 -7.43 -11.54 -29.02
N LEU A 66 -7.72 -12.84 -28.92
CA LEU A 66 -6.85 -13.92 -29.39
C LEU A 66 -6.75 -13.96 -30.92
N ARG A 67 -7.88 -13.76 -31.61
CA ARG A 67 -8.00 -13.82 -33.08
C ARG A 67 -7.76 -12.48 -33.77
N LEU A 68 -7.55 -11.40 -33.01
CA LEU A 68 -7.45 -10.04 -33.51
C LEU A 68 -8.70 -9.56 -34.27
N GLU A 69 -9.87 -10.07 -33.88
CA GLU A 69 -11.16 -9.70 -34.46
C GLU A 69 -11.76 -8.48 -33.74
N ASN A 70 -12.59 -7.73 -34.45
CA ASN A 70 -13.47 -6.72 -33.85
C ASN A 70 -14.94 -7.13 -34.06
N ARG A 71 -15.81 -6.79 -33.11
CA ARG A 71 -17.26 -6.96 -33.18
C ARG A 71 -17.96 -5.63 -32.96
N GLY A 72 -19.16 -5.48 -33.53
CA GLY A 72 -20.03 -4.33 -33.30
C GLY A 72 -20.42 -3.55 -34.55
N ALA A 73 -21.64 -2.99 -34.53
CA ALA A 73 -22.28 -2.33 -35.68
C ALA A 73 -21.95 -0.84 -35.84
N ASN A 74 -21.28 -0.21 -34.86
CA ASN A 74 -21.07 1.24 -34.80
C ASN A 74 -19.94 1.78 -35.69
N HIS A 75 -19.31 0.92 -36.48
CA HIS A 75 -18.39 1.34 -37.52
C HIS A 75 -18.66 0.57 -38.81
N ALA A 76 -19.12 1.31 -39.83
CA ALA A 76 -19.11 0.79 -41.19
C ALA A 76 -17.64 0.51 -41.60
N PRO A 77 -17.33 -0.64 -42.21
CA PRO A 77 -16.01 -0.89 -42.75
C PRO A 77 -15.66 0.25 -43.72
N SER A 78 -14.61 0.99 -43.40
CA SER A 78 -14.08 2.04 -44.26
C SER A 78 -13.15 1.41 -45.30
N GLU A 79 -12.96 2.05 -46.46
CA GLU A 79 -12.04 1.57 -47.51
C GLU A 79 -10.57 1.48 -47.04
N HIS A 80 -10.26 1.98 -45.83
CA HIS A 80 -8.96 1.88 -45.18
C HIS A 80 -8.84 0.65 -44.24
N ASP A 81 -9.93 -0.09 -43.99
CA ASP A 81 -9.98 -1.28 -43.12
C ASP A 81 -9.70 -2.57 -43.90
N GLY A 82 -8.74 -2.54 -44.85
CA GLY A 82 -8.53 -3.61 -45.84
C GLY A 82 -8.21 -5.01 -45.27
N PHE A 83 -7.94 -5.12 -43.96
CA PHE A 83 -7.60 -6.37 -43.26
C PHE A 83 -8.29 -6.55 -41.90
N THR A 84 -9.22 -5.68 -41.50
CA THR A 84 -9.91 -5.83 -40.21
C THR A 84 -10.98 -6.91 -40.32
N LEU A 85 -10.81 -8.02 -39.59
CA LEU A 85 -11.82 -9.07 -39.48
C LEU A 85 -12.95 -8.57 -38.58
N TRP A 86 -14.07 -8.23 -39.21
CA TRP A 86 -15.31 -7.89 -38.53
C TRP A 86 -16.17 -9.13 -38.40
N ALA A 87 -16.39 -9.55 -37.16
CA ALA A 87 -17.29 -10.64 -36.87
C ALA A 87 -18.68 -10.11 -36.48
N GLU A 88 -19.71 -10.93 -36.70
CA GLU A 88 -21.09 -10.56 -36.38
C GLU A 88 -21.25 -10.21 -34.89
N PRO A 89 -22.18 -9.29 -34.55
CA PRO A 89 -22.49 -8.98 -33.16
C PRO A 89 -22.87 -10.25 -32.39
N TYR A 90 -22.31 -10.40 -31.19
CA TYR A 90 -22.65 -11.49 -30.30
C TYR A 90 -23.85 -11.08 -29.42
N LEU A 91 -24.92 -11.87 -29.46
CA LEU A 91 -26.08 -11.66 -28.60
C LEU A 91 -25.87 -12.44 -27.29
N ALA A 92 -25.43 -11.73 -26.25
CA ALA A 92 -25.25 -12.32 -24.92
C ALA A 92 -26.59 -12.83 -24.33
N ALA A 93 -26.52 -13.93 -23.59
CA ALA A 93 -27.66 -14.42 -22.84
C ALA A 93 -28.04 -13.43 -21.72
N ALA A 94 -29.33 -13.34 -21.39
CA ALA A 94 -29.81 -12.37 -20.39
C ALA A 94 -29.30 -12.67 -18.96
N ASP A 95 -28.91 -13.91 -18.70
CA ASP A 95 -28.32 -14.44 -17.48
C ASP A 95 -26.78 -14.57 -17.54
N ASP A 96 -26.15 -14.03 -18.59
CA ASP A 96 -24.70 -13.95 -18.66
C ASP A 96 -24.17 -12.90 -17.67
N HIS A 97 -23.42 -13.37 -16.68
CA HIS A 97 -22.79 -12.55 -15.64
C HIS A 97 -21.26 -12.67 -15.65
N SER A 98 -20.68 -13.09 -16.78
CA SER A 98 -19.24 -13.26 -16.95
C SER A 98 -18.47 -11.95 -17.01
N ILE A 99 -19.11 -10.85 -17.42
CA ILE A 99 -18.60 -9.49 -17.25
C ILE A 99 -19.63 -8.68 -16.46
N GLN A 100 -19.20 -8.07 -15.35
CA GLN A 100 -20.08 -7.31 -14.46
C GLN A 100 -19.56 -5.89 -14.23
N MET A 101 -20.44 -4.91 -14.33
CA MET A 101 -20.12 -3.49 -14.19
C MET A 101 -20.98 -2.89 -13.09
N HIS A 102 -20.35 -2.34 -12.04
CA HIS A 102 -21.06 -1.85 -10.84
C HIS A 102 -20.71 -0.39 -10.55
N VAL A 103 -21.73 0.47 -10.57
CA VAL A 103 -21.61 1.89 -10.22
C VAL A 103 -22.04 2.09 -8.76
N CYS A 104 -21.12 2.57 -7.93
CA CYS A 104 -21.33 2.76 -6.50
C CYS A 104 -21.25 4.26 -6.09
N HIS A 105 -21.54 4.54 -4.82
CA HIS A 105 -21.55 5.91 -4.26
C HIS A 105 -20.36 6.17 -3.32
N SER A 106 -19.65 5.12 -2.89
CA SER A 106 -18.51 5.21 -1.99
C SER A 106 -17.64 3.96 -2.08
N ALA A 107 -16.39 4.05 -1.62
CA ALA A 107 -15.53 2.88 -1.46
C ALA A 107 -16.16 1.83 -0.54
N THR A 108 -16.77 2.24 0.58
CA THR A 108 -17.49 1.32 1.49
C THR A 108 -18.64 0.62 0.77
N ARG A 109 -19.47 1.36 0.04
CA ARG A 109 -20.61 0.78 -0.67
C ARG A 109 -20.15 -0.15 -1.79
N GLU A 110 -19.04 0.19 -2.44
CA GLU A 110 -18.42 -0.64 -3.46
C GLU A 110 -17.95 -1.98 -2.90
N ILE A 111 -17.33 -1.99 -1.70
CA ILE A 111 -16.96 -3.21 -0.99
C ILE A 111 -18.19 -4.01 -0.53
N GLU A 112 -19.25 -3.36 -0.03
CA GLU A 112 -20.51 -4.03 0.32
C GLU A 112 -21.14 -4.74 -0.89
N VAL A 113 -21.20 -4.05 -2.03
CA VAL A 113 -21.73 -4.61 -3.28
C VAL A 113 -20.86 -5.78 -3.75
N LEU A 114 -19.53 -5.62 -3.71
CA LEU A 114 -18.61 -6.70 -4.04
C LEU A 114 -18.84 -7.92 -3.14
N HIS A 115 -18.95 -7.72 -1.83
CA HIS A 115 -19.20 -8.79 -0.86
C HIS A 115 -20.50 -9.55 -1.17
N GLU A 116 -21.61 -8.84 -1.41
CA GLU A 116 -22.88 -9.45 -1.83
C GLU A 116 -22.74 -10.25 -3.14
N ARG A 117 -21.97 -9.75 -4.11
CA ARG A 117 -21.75 -10.44 -5.38
C ARG A 117 -20.90 -11.69 -5.22
N LEU A 118 -19.85 -11.64 -4.42
CA LEU A 118 -19.02 -12.82 -4.14
C LEU A 118 -19.84 -13.90 -3.41
N LEU A 119 -20.67 -13.53 -2.44
CA LEU A 119 -21.59 -14.48 -1.79
C LEU A 119 -22.53 -15.15 -2.81
N ALA A 120 -23.08 -14.38 -3.75
CA ALA A 120 -23.93 -14.93 -4.80
C ALA A 120 -23.17 -15.89 -5.73
N LEU A 121 -21.90 -15.59 -6.05
CA LEU A 121 -21.05 -16.48 -6.85
C LEU A 121 -20.72 -17.79 -6.10
N PHE A 122 -20.33 -17.71 -4.83
CA PHE A 122 -20.09 -18.90 -4.00
C PHE A 122 -21.36 -19.75 -3.80
N ALA A 123 -22.54 -19.12 -3.72
CA ALA A 123 -23.80 -19.84 -3.61
C ALA A 123 -24.25 -20.49 -4.94
N ALA A 124 -23.79 -19.98 -6.07
CA ALA A 124 -24.13 -20.51 -7.39
C ALA A 124 -23.21 -21.68 -7.82
N ASP A 125 -21.98 -21.72 -7.30
CA ASP A 125 -20.98 -22.73 -7.64
C ASP A 125 -20.15 -23.18 -6.43
N ASP A 126 -20.46 -24.37 -5.91
CA ASP A 126 -19.76 -25.00 -4.79
C ASP A 126 -18.29 -25.32 -5.08
N SER A 127 -17.86 -25.33 -6.34
CA SER A 127 -16.47 -25.57 -6.73
C SER A 127 -15.60 -24.31 -6.64
N LEU A 128 -16.20 -23.13 -6.48
CA LEU A 128 -15.49 -21.85 -6.41
C LEU A 128 -14.93 -21.65 -5.01
N ALA A 129 -13.60 -21.72 -4.86
CA ALA A 129 -12.95 -21.45 -3.58
C ALA A 129 -12.64 -19.94 -3.45
N PRO A 130 -12.61 -19.39 -2.22
CA PRO A 130 -12.15 -18.00 -2.01
C PRO A 130 -10.76 -17.70 -2.57
N THR A 131 -9.88 -18.69 -2.63
CA THR A 131 -8.54 -18.58 -3.24
C THR A 131 -8.56 -18.39 -4.75
N ASP A 132 -9.68 -18.68 -5.41
CA ASP A 132 -9.86 -18.50 -6.85
C ASP A 132 -10.31 -17.07 -7.22
N VAL A 133 -10.38 -16.17 -6.23
CA VAL A 133 -10.84 -14.80 -6.36
C VAL A 133 -9.72 -13.81 -6.03
N VAL A 134 -9.48 -12.88 -6.93
CA VAL A 134 -8.57 -11.73 -6.70
C VAL A 134 -9.32 -10.42 -6.87
N VAL A 135 -9.06 -9.48 -5.96
CA VAL A 135 -9.61 -8.13 -5.97
C VAL A 135 -8.47 -7.13 -6.05
N MET A 136 -8.41 -6.38 -7.14
CA MET A 136 -7.35 -5.42 -7.42
C MET A 136 -7.87 -3.98 -7.39
N THR A 137 -7.10 -3.08 -6.81
CA THR A 137 -7.41 -1.63 -6.73
C THR A 137 -6.18 -0.78 -7.06
N PRO A 138 -6.36 0.42 -7.66
CA PRO A 138 -5.25 1.35 -7.89
C PRO A 138 -4.63 1.87 -6.59
N ASP A 139 -5.40 1.88 -5.49
CA ASP A 139 -5.00 2.36 -4.17
C ASP A 139 -5.56 1.43 -3.09
N ILE A 140 -4.74 0.49 -2.61
CA ILE A 140 -5.15 -0.48 -1.59
C ILE A 140 -5.29 0.15 -0.21
N GLU A 141 -4.52 1.20 0.09
CA GLU A 141 -4.54 1.85 1.40
C GLU A 141 -5.85 2.61 1.62
N ALA A 142 -6.38 3.24 0.57
CA ALA A 142 -7.69 3.89 0.63
C ALA A 142 -8.84 2.89 0.85
N TYR A 143 -8.71 1.64 0.38
CA TYR A 143 -9.76 0.63 0.45
C TYR A 143 -9.63 -0.31 1.66
N ALA A 144 -8.44 -0.50 2.22
CA ALA A 144 -8.22 -1.45 3.31
C ALA A 144 -9.17 -1.28 4.51
N PRO A 145 -9.44 -0.05 5.02
CA PRO A 145 -10.41 0.11 6.11
C PRO A 145 -11.83 -0.31 5.76
N ALA A 146 -12.25 -0.10 4.50
CA ALA A 146 -13.57 -0.53 4.03
C ALA A 146 -13.65 -2.05 3.90
N VAL A 147 -12.58 -2.70 3.41
CA VAL A 147 -12.47 -4.16 3.34
C VAL A 147 -12.55 -4.76 4.74
N GLU A 148 -11.76 -4.26 5.68
CA GLU A 148 -11.75 -4.72 7.08
C GLU A 148 -13.13 -4.55 7.74
N ALA A 149 -13.80 -3.41 7.50
CA ALA A 149 -15.11 -3.14 8.06
C ALA A 149 -16.23 -4.05 7.52
N VAL A 150 -16.18 -4.41 6.23
CA VAL A 150 -17.25 -5.21 5.59
C VAL A 150 -16.96 -6.71 5.72
N PHE A 151 -15.77 -7.17 5.36
CA PHE A 151 -15.41 -8.58 5.40
C PHE A 151 -15.03 -9.05 6.81
N GLY A 152 -14.40 -8.20 7.62
CA GLY A 152 -13.99 -8.54 8.99
C GLY A 152 -15.13 -8.55 10.01
N ALA A 153 -16.18 -7.76 9.79
CA ALA A 153 -17.35 -7.70 10.69
C ALA A 153 -18.49 -8.65 10.28
N ALA A 154 -18.31 -9.48 9.24
CA ALA A 154 -19.33 -10.37 8.74
C ALA A 154 -19.66 -11.50 9.73
N GLU A 155 -20.95 -11.77 9.94
CA GLU A 155 -21.42 -12.89 10.77
C GLU A 155 -21.08 -14.26 10.13
N SER A 156 -21.08 -15.34 10.92
CA SER A 156 -20.62 -16.68 10.50
C SER A 156 -21.26 -17.23 9.22
N GLY A 157 -22.48 -16.80 8.84
CA GLY A 157 -23.15 -17.23 7.61
C GLY A 157 -22.85 -16.38 6.38
N LEU A 158 -22.21 -15.22 6.56
CA LEU A 158 -21.85 -14.26 5.51
C LEU A 158 -20.33 -14.05 5.44
N PHE A 159 -19.56 -14.74 6.28
CA PHE A 159 -18.11 -14.56 6.36
C PHE A 159 -17.40 -15.18 5.16
N ILE A 160 -16.62 -14.36 4.46
CA ILE A 160 -15.70 -14.79 3.39
C ILE A 160 -14.26 -14.57 3.89
N PRO A 161 -13.43 -15.63 3.97
CA PRO A 161 -12.01 -15.48 4.31
C PRO A 161 -11.30 -14.56 3.31
N TYR A 162 -10.51 -13.62 3.81
CA TYR A 162 -9.80 -12.64 2.97
C TYR A 162 -8.40 -12.33 3.50
N GLY A 163 -7.56 -11.77 2.64
CA GLY A 163 -6.26 -11.19 2.98
C GLY A 163 -6.01 -9.92 2.19
N ILE A 164 -5.33 -8.95 2.79
CA ILE A 164 -4.94 -7.69 2.14
C ILE A 164 -3.41 -7.70 1.95
N ALA A 165 -2.95 -7.48 0.72
CA ALA A 165 -1.55 -7.47 0.33
C ALA A 165 -1.15 -6.13 -0.34
N ASP A 166 0.15 -5.92 -0.51
CA ASP A 166 0.77 -4.73 -1.11
C ASP A 166 0.44 -3.41 -0.37
N ARG A 167 0.31 -3.44 0.96
CA ARG A 167 0.14 -2.21 1.76
C ARG A 167 1.51 -1.56 2.02
N GLY A 168 1.49 -0.32 2.46
CA GLY A 168 2.67 0.40 2.90
C GLY A 168 3.22 -0.19 4.19
N VAL A 169 4.54 -0.16 4.33
CA VAL A 169 5.30 -0.73 5.47
C VAL A 169 4.70 -0.38 6.84
N ARG A 170 4.24 0.87 7.00
CA ARG A 170 3.65 1.37 8.26
C ARG A 170 2.26 0.81 8.54
N ALA A 171 1.46 0.61 7.50
CA ALA A 171 0.13 0.07 7.63
C ALA A 171 0.15 -1.46 7.84
N GLU A 172 1.18 -2.13 7.33
CA GLU A 172 1.37 -3.58 7.45
C GLU A 172 1.86 -4.00 8.84
N SER A 173 2.77 -3.24 9.46
CA SER A 173 3.43 -3.66 10.69
C SER A 173 3.48 -2.56 11.75
N PRO A 174 2.74 -2.74 12.86
CA PRO A 174 2.83 -1.85 14.03
C PRO A 174 4.25 -1.76 14.61
N LEU A 175 5.03 -2.85 14.51
CA LEU A 175 6.43 -2.86 14.96
C LEU A 175 7.30 -1.93 14.11
N LEU A 176 7.17 -1.99 12.78
CA LEU A 176 7.93 -1.13 11.88
C LEU A 176 7.50 0.32 12.01
N ASP A 177 6.20 0.59 12.15
CA ASP A 177 5.70 1.94 12.37
C ASP A 177 6.24 2.55 13.67
N ALA A 178 6.24 1.79 14.77
CA ALA A 178 6.82 2.21 16.04
C ALA A 178 8.32 2.53 15.91
N PHE A 179 9.08 1.69 15.21
CA PHE A 179 10.50 1.95 14.96
C PHE A 179 10.71 3.24 14.17
N LEU A 180 9.94 3.44 13.09
CA LEU A 180 10.06 4.63 12.26
C LEU A 180 9.63 5.91 13.01
N ALA A 181 8.60 5.83 13.86
CA ALA A 181 8.14 6.93 14.70
C ALA A 181 9.22 7.37 15.71
N LEU A 182 9.98 6.43 16.29
CA LEU A 182 11.14 6.75 17.14
C LEU A 182 12.21 7.56 16.40
N LEU A 183 12.43 7.28 15.10
CA LEU A 183 13.39 8.02 14.27
C LEU A 183 12.88 9.39 13.79
N GLU A 184 11.63 9.73 14.07
CA GLU A 184 11.01 11.03 13.76
C GLU A 184 10.99 11.97 14.95
N LEU A 185 11.17 11.47 16.17
CA LEU A 185 11.26 12.29 17.37
C LEU A 185 12.41 13.32 17.38
N PRO A 186 13.65 12.98 16.96
CA PRO A 186 14.77 13.91 17.09
C PRO A 186 14.56 15.19 16.29
N GLY A 187 14.75 16.34 16.94
CA GLY A 187 14.50 17.66 16.33
C GLY A 187 13.01 18.05 16.28
N GLY A 188 12.12 17.22 16.84
CA GLY A 188 10.72 17.52 17.04
C GLY A 188 10.47 18.30 18.35
N ARG A 189 9.20 18.65 18.59
CA ARG A 189 8.80 19.40 19.79
C ARG A 189 8.54 18.52 21.02
N TRP A 190 8.57 17.20 20.91
CA TRP A 190 8.22 16.29 22.02
C TRP A 190 6.82 16.58 22.60
N GLY A 191 5.82 16.70 21.73
CA GLY A 191 4.44 16.91 22.15
C GLY A 191 3.95 15.77 23.03
N ALA A 192 3.16 16.09 24.06
CA ALA A 192 2.62 15.11 25.01
C ALA A 192 1.94 13.94 24.29
N GLU A 193 1.06 14.26 23.34
CA GLU A 193 0.32 13.27 22.54
C GLU A 193 1.23 12.43 21.64
N THR A 194 2.21 13.06 20.98
CA THR A 194 3.15 12.36 20.08
C THR A 194 4.01 11.34 20.82
N VAL A 195 4.46 11.67 22.03
CA VAL A 195 5.25 10.73 22.84
C VAL A 195 4.35 9.68 23.48
N ALA A 196 3.13 10.05 23.89
CA ALA A 196 2.15 9.11 24.42
C ALA A 196 1.70 8.09 23.36
N SER A 197 1.51 8.50 22.10
CA SER A 197 1.08 7.61 21.02
C SER A 197 2.13 6.55 20.67
N LEU A 198 3.41 6.76 21.00
CA LEU A 198 4.43 5.70 20.87
C LEU A 198 4.11 4.50 21.77
N LEU A 199 3.47 4.75 22.92
CA LEU A 199 3.01 3.70 23.82
C LEU A 199 1.73 3.01 23.31
N ASP A 200 1.14 3.40 22.18
CA ASP A 200 0.09 2.60 21.53
C ASP A 200 0.68 1.35 20.85
N ALA A 201 1.98 1.31 20.59
CA ALA A 201 2.67 0.13 20.07
C ALA A 201 2.97 -0.91 21.16
N ALA A 202 2.43 -2.13 21.01
CA ALA A 202 2.59 -3.21 21.98
C ALA A 202 4.06 -3.63 22.20
N ALA A 203 4.87 -3.70 21.14
CA ALA A 203 6.30 -4.05 21.24
C ALA A 203 7.10 -3.03 22.06
N LEU A 204 6.71 -1.75 22.01
CA LEU A 204 7.33 -0.69 22.79
C LEU A 204 6.85 -0.76 24.25
N ARG A 205 5.55 -0.87 24.49
CA ARG A 205 4.98 -1.07 25.84
C ARG A 205 5.66 -2.21 26.60
N ARG A 206 5.79 -3.38 25.96
CA ARG A 206 6.44 -4.56 26.53
C ARG A 206 7.88 -4.29 26.94
N ARG A 207 8.64 -3.54 26.12
CA ARG A 207 10.03 -3.19 26.44
C ARG A 207 10.16 -2.38 27.73
N PHE A 208 9.20 -1.51 28.02
CA PHE A 208 9.17 -0.68 29.22
C PHE A 208 8.31 -1.26 30.35
N GLY A 209 7.74 -2.45 30.16
CA GLY A 209 6.85 -3.11 31.11
C GLY A 209 5.56 -2.32 31.39
N ILE A 210 5.08 -1.51 30.45
CA ILE A 210 3.84 -0.73 30.58
C ILE A 210 2.69 -1.60 30.03
N LEU A 211 1.59 -1.72 30.78
CA LEU A 211 0.42 -2.47 30.33
C LEU A 211 -0.49 -1.58 29.48
N GLU A 212 -1.38 -2.18 28.69
CA GLU A 212 -2.34 -1.42 27.89
C GLU A 212 -3.38 -0.69 28.75
N GLU A 213 -3.80 -1.32 29.86
CA GLU A 213 -4.68 -0.70 30.85
C GLU A 213 -4.07 0.52 31.55
N ASP A 214 -2.73 0.62 31.58
CA ASP A 214 -2.03 1.76 32.18
C ASP A 214 -2.13 3.04 31.34
N LEU A 215 -2.45 2.92 30.03
CA LEU A 215 -2.42 4.05 29.09
C LEU A 215 -3.40 5.17 29.47
N GLY A 216 -4.57 4.82 30.01
CA GLY A 216 -5.53 5.79 30.52
C GLY A 216 -4.93 6.63 31.65
N THR A 217 -4.36 5.97 32.65
CA THR A 217 -3.69 6.59 33.80
C THR A 217 -2.55 7.50 33.37
N LEU A 218 -1.73 7.08 32.40
CA LEU A 218 -0.64 7.91 31.87
C LEU A 218 -1.17 9.20 31.24
N ARG A 219 -2.25 9.12 30.43
CA ARG A 219 -2.87 10.31 29.81
C ARG A 219 -3.45 11.27 30.86
N ASP A 220 -4.07 10.74 31.90
CA ASP A 220 -4.60 11.53 33.02
C ASP A 220 -3.47 12.27 33.75
N TRP A 221 -2.34 11.60 34.01
CA TRP A 221 -1.17 12.23 34.61
C TRP A 221 -0.53 13.33 33.77
N LEU A 222 -0.40 13.12 32.46
CA LEU A 222 0.11 14.16 31.57
C LEU A 222 -0.76 15.43 31.64
N THR A 223 -2.07 15.24 31.72
CA THR A 223 -3.03 16.34 31.88
C THR A 223 -2.91 17.00 33.26
N ALA A 224 -2.93 16.20 34.33
CA ALA A 224 -2.92 16.68 35.72
C ALA A 224 -1.60 17.37 36.11
N THR A 225 -0.47 16.88 35.60
CA THR A 225 0.85 17.50 35.83
C THR A 225 1.17 18.63 34.86
N GLY A 226 0.30 18.84 33.87
CA GLY A 226 0.39 19.95 32.92
C GLY A 226 1.51 19.79 31.89
N VAL A 227 1.93 18.56 31.57
CA VAL A 227 2.88 18.28 30.48
C VAL A 227 2.24 18.64 29.16
N ARG A 228 2.96 19.41 28.33
CA ARG A 228 2.47 19.81 27.00
C ARG A 228 3.47 19.48 25.91
N TRP A 229 4.71 19.94 26.05
CA TRP A 229 5.76 19.69 25.07
C TRP A 229 7.15 20.08 25.60
N GLY A 230 8.17 19.54 24.93
CA GLY A 230 9.58 19.77 25.22
C GLY A 230 10.07 18.89 26.35
N LEU A 231 11.27 18.32 26.18
CA LEU A 231 11.90 17.51 27.20
C LEU A 231 12.18 18.34 28.47
N ASP A 232 12.90 19.45 28.31
CA ASP A 232 13.29 20.40 29.36
C ASP A 232 13.58 21.80 28.77
N ALA A 233 14.12 22.70 29.58
CA ALA A 233 14.47 24.06 29.19
C ALA A 233 15.60 24.10 28.13
N ASP A 234 16.60 23.22 28.24
CA ASP A 234 17.75 23.16 27.33
C ASP A 234 17.30 22.67 25.94
N HIS A 235 16.40 21.69 25.90
CA HIS A 235 15.76 21.24 24.66
C HIS A 235 14.92 22.35 24.01
N ARG A 236 14.22 23.19 24.78
CA ARG A 236 13.52 24.35 24.19
C ARG A 236 14.50 25.37 23.63
N GLN A 237 15.62 25.58 24.31
CA GLN A 237 16.65 26.47 23.84
C GLN A 237 17.32 25.97 22.54
N SER A 238 17.51 24.65 22.40
CA SER A 238 18.05 24.05 21.17
C SER A 238 17.13 24.24 19.96
N LEU A 239 15.83 24.45 20.20
CA LEU A 239 14.82 24.80 19.20
C LEU A 239 14.68 26.32 19.00
N GLU A 240 15.62 27.12 19.51
CA GLU A 240 15.62 28.60 19.44
C GLU A 240 14.40 29.25 20.13
N LEU A 241 13.86 28.60 21.17
CA LEU A 241 12.74 29.10 21.97
C LEU A 241 13.21 29.51 23.38
N PRO A 242 12.41 30.30 24.13
CA PRO A 242 12.72 30.63 25.52
C PRO A 242 12.95 29.39 26.38
N ALA A 243 14.01 29.41 27.20
CA ALA A 243 14.42 28.32 28.09
C ALA A 243 13.51 28.21 29.33
N GLU A 244 12.21 27.98 29.11
CA GLU A 244 11.21 27.80 30.16
C GLU A 244 11.05 26.32 30.51
N SER A 245 11.18 25.96 31.78
CA SER A 245 11.00 24.58 32.26
C SER A 245 9.54 24.19 32.46
N ALA A 246 8.61 25.16 32.55
CA ALA A 246 7.19 24.89 32.78
C ALA A 246 6.56 24.10 31.62
N HIS A 247 5.63 23.19 31.94
CA HIS A 247 4.91 22.35 30.98
C HIS A 247 5.79 21.41 30.13
N THR A 248 7.01 21.13 30.57
CA THR A 248 7.93 20.16 29.96
C THR A 248 7.72 18.76 30.54
N TRP A 249 8.26 17.75 29.86
CA TRP A 249 8.27 16.37 30.35
C TRP A 249 8.99 16.25 31.69
N ARG A 250 10.17 16.87 31.83
CA ARG A 250 10.91 16.89 33.11
C ARG A 250 10.11 17.50 34.23
N ALA A 251 9.49 18.67 34.01
CA ALA A 251 8.68 19.30 35.05
C ALA A 251 7.47 18.45 35.46
N GLY A 252 6.81 17.76 34.54
CA GLY A 252 5.70 16.87 34.88
C GLY A 252 6.15 15.64 35.66
N LEU A 253 7.24 15.00 35.22
CA LEU A 253 7.83 13.85 35.92
C LEU A 253 8.32 14.22 37.32
N ASP A 254 8.93 15.38 37.50
CA ASP A 254 9.37 15.87 38.81
C ASP A 254 8.18 15.98 39.76
N ARG A 255 7.03 16.49 39.28
CA ARG A 255 5.80 16.58 40.09
C ARG A 255 5.24 15.20 40.45
N LEU A 256 5.22 14.27 39.49
CA LEU A 256 4.76 12.88 39.70
C LEU A 256 5.63 12.16 40.73
N LEU A 257 6.95 12.16 40.53
CA LEU A 257 7.89 11.44 41.38
C LEU A 257 7.99 12.07 42.77
N LEU A 258 7.89 13.40 42.86
CA LEU A 258 7.84 14.09 44.15
C LEU A 258 6.57 13.76 44.93
N GLY A 259 5.41 13.63 44.28
CA GLY A 259 4.15 13.26 44.93
C GLY A 259 4.18 11.88 45.60
N ILE A 260 4.96 10.95 45.04
CA ILE A 260 5.18 9.62 45.63
C ILE A 260 5.96 9.72 46.96
N ALA A 261 6.93 10.64 47.03
CA ALA A 261 7.85 10.73 48.16
C ALA A 261 7.37 11.70 49.25
N LEU A 262 6.74 12.80 48.85
CA LEU A 262 6.35 13.91 49.72
C LEU A 262 4.97 14.45 49.30
N PRO A 263 3.88 13.96 49.90
CA PRO A 263 2.55 14.50 49.66
C PRO A 263 2.48 16.00 49.98
N GLY A 264 2.01 16.79 49.03
CA GLY A 264 1.89 18.24 49.10
C GLY A 264 0.55 18.75 49.65
N ASP A 265 -0.44 17.86 49.81
CA ASP A 265 -1.85 18.17 50.07
C ASP A 265 -2.41 19.22 49.08
N GLY A 266 -1.87 19.25 47.85
CA GLY A 266 -2.19 20.25 46.82
C GLY A 266 -1.76 21.70 47.09
N GLU A 267 -1.12 21.99 48.22
CA GLU A 267 -0.79 23.38 48.63
C GLU A 267 0.71 23.62 48.89
N ARG A 268 1.47 22.57 49.23
CA ARG A 268 2.87 22.70 49.66
C ARG A 268 3.84 22.50 48.51
N LEU A 269 4.62 23.53 48.23
CA LEU A 269 5.75 23.44 47.29
C LEU A 269 6.98 22.87 47.98
N TYR A 270 7.73 22.03 47.25
CA TYR A 270 9.08 21.63 47.60
C TYR A 270 10.04 22.05 46.48
N ALA A 271 11.07 22.83 46.83
CA ALA A 271 12.02 23.40 45.87
C ALA A 271 11.36 24.11 44.65
N GLY A 272 10.18 24.71 44.84
CA GLY A 272 9.42 25.38 43.78
C GLY A 272 8.55 24.46 42.92
N VAL A 273 8.51 23.15 43.21
CA VAL A 273 7.68 22.15 42.52
C VAL A 273 6.49 21.79 43.41
N LEU A 274 5.29 21.74 42.81
CA LEU A 274 4.08 21.28 43.49
C LEU A 274 3.91 19.76 43.26
N PRO A 275 3.98 18.92 44.29
CA PRO A 275 3.79 17.47 44.16
C PRO A 275 2.40 17.14 43.61
N TYR A 276 2.28 16.00 42.90
CA TYR A 276 0.99 15.44 42.49
C TYR A 276 0.70 14.17 43.31
N ASP A 277 -0.22 14.29 44.26
CA ASP A 277 -0.35 13.36 45.39
C ASP A 277 -1.20 12.12 45.09
N GLU A 278 -1.78 11.99 43.90
CA GLU A 278 -2.69 10.89 43.55
C GLU A 278 -1.97 9.60 43.11
N VAL A 279 -0.64 9.53 43.28
CA VAL A 279 0.19 8.39 42.85
C VAL A 279 0.56 7.53 44.06
N GLU A 280 -0.27 6.53 44.37
CA GLU A 280 -0.03 5.57 45.45
C GLU A 280 0.10 4.10 44.99
N GLY A 281 1.03 3.35 45.58
CA GLY A 281 1.11 1.89 45.42
C GLY A 281 1.54 1.44 44.02
N HIS A 282 0.68 0.72 43.30
CA HIS A 282 0.99 0.18 41.96
C HIS A 282 1.31 1.28 40.94
N THR A 283 0.66 2.44 41.07
CA THR A 283 0.89 3.60 40.20
C THR A 283 2.28 4.21 40.37
N ALA A 284 2.92 4.07 41.54
CA ALA A 284 4.29 4.53 41.74
C ALA A 284 5.30 3.77 40.86
N GLN A 285 5.08 2.46 40.63
CA GLN A 285 5.91 1.69 39.71
C GLN A 285 5.72 2.14 38.26
N LEU A 286 4.48 2.42 37.86
CA LEU A 286 4.16 2.93 36.54
C LEU A 286 4.81 4.30 36.29
N ALA A 287 4.79 5.21 37.27
CA ALA A 287 5.49 6.50 37.19
C ALA A 287 7.01 6.31 36.98
N GLY A 288 7.62 5.32 37.64
CA GLY A 288 9.02 4.94 37.41
C GLY A 288 9.29 4.42 36.00
N ARG A 289 8.39 3.59 35.45
CA ARG A 289 8.47 3.09 34.06
C ARG A 289 8.34 4.23 33.04
N LEU A 290 7.42 5.17 33.28
CA LEU A 290 7.26 6.36 32.45
C LEU A 290 8.53 7.23 32.48
N ALA A 291 9.11 7.46 33.67
CA ALA A 291 10.35 8.20 33.81
C ALA A 291 11.50 7.52 33.04
N GLN A 292 11.64 6.20 33.19
CA GLN A 292 12.63 5.42 32.44
C GLN A 292 12.42 5.52 30.92
N PHE A 293 11.17 5.48 30.46
CA PHE A 293 10.85 5.63 29.04
C PHE A 293 11.30 7.01 28.50
N VAL A 294 10.93 8.08 29.20
CA VAL A 294 11.32 9.46 28.83
C VAL A 294 12.84 9.65 28.88
N ASP A 295 13.52 9.09 29.89
CA ASP A 295 14.98 9.09 29.98
C ASP A 295 15.64 8.41 28.76
N ARG A 296 15.09 7.26 28.34
CA ARG A 296 15.60 6.55 27.16
C ARG A 296 15.37 7.35 25.88
N LEU A 297 14.20 7.96 25.71
CA LEU A 297 13.94 8.84 24.57
C LEU A 297 14.91 10.04 24.56
N ALA A 298 15.28 10.58 25.73
CA ALA A 298 16.18 11.73 25.80
C ALA A 298 17.60 11.35 25.37
N ALA A 299 18.04 10.16 25.80
CA ALA A 299 19.28 9.55 25.33
C ALA A 299 19.23 9.25 23.82
N LEU A 300 18.08 8.81 23.30
CA LEU A 300 17.88 8.57 21.88
C LEU A 300 18.03 9.87 21.06
N GLU A 301 17.39 10.96 21.46
CA GLU A 301 17.50 12.24 20.76
C GLU A 301 18.95 12.72 20.66
N SER A 302 19.66 12.71 21.80
CA SER A 302 21.09 13.05 21.84
C SER A 302 21.92 12.08 20.99
N GLY A 303 21.58 10.79 21.05
CA GLY A 303 22.19 9.73 20.28
C GLY A 303 21.99 9.89 18.78
N LEU A 304 20.87 10.40 18.30
CA LEU A 304 20.57 10.50 16.87
C LEU A 304 20.94 11.86 16.24
N ALA A 305 21.39 12.84 17.04
CA ALA A 305 21.70 14.19 16.54
C ALA A 305 22.93 14.25 15.62
N ALA A 306 23.99 13.48 15.91
CA ALA A 306 25.23 13.54 15.16
C ALA A 306 25.14 12.81 13.82
N ALA A 307 25.62 13.44 12.74
CA ALA A 307 25.81 12.77 11.45
C ALA A 307 26.85 11.65 11.57
N ARG A 308 26.58 10.51 10.90
CA ARG A 308 27.43 9.31 10.95
C ARG A 308 27.63 8.71 9.58
N ALA A 309 28.72 7.97 9.42
CA ALA A 309 28.87 7.10 8.26
C ALA A 309 27.79 6.01 8.26
N PRO A 310 27.38 5.47 7.11
CA PRO A 310 26.36 4.43 7.02
C PRO A 310 26.60 3.21 7.91
N ALA A 311 27.86 2.77 8.06
CA ALA A 311 28.23 1.70 9.00
C ALA A 311 27.94 2.06 10.46
N GLY A 312 28.20 3.31 10.86
CA GLY A 312 27.87 3.81 12.20
C GLY A 312 26.36 3.95 12.41
N TRP A 313 25.60 4.31 11.37
CA TRP A 313 24.15 4.31 11.42
C TRP A 313 23.58 2.91 11.57
N SER A 314 24.10 1.92 10.85
CA SER A 314 23.65 0.53 10.96
C SER A 314 23.76 0.01 12.40
N GLY A 315 24.91 0.22 13.06
CA GLY A 315 25.08 -0.14 14.48
C GLY A 315 24.18 0.67 15.42
N THR A 316 24.00 1.96 15.17
CA THR A 316 23.13 2.83 15.98
C THR A 316 21.67 2.40 15.89
N LEU A 317 21.16 2.18 14.68
CA LEU A 317 19.77 1.77 14.45
C LEU A 317 19.48 0.38 15.01
N ALA A 318 20.44 -0.55 14.93
CA ALA A 318 20.33 -1.85 15.58
C ALA A 318 20.22 -1.71 17.10
N ALA A 319 21.00 -0.82 17.72
CA ALA A 319 20.90 -0.54 19.15
C ALA A 319 19.55 0.10 19.52
N VAL A 320 19.02 1.01 18.71
CA VAL A 320 17.68 1.59 18.91
C VAL A 320 16.61 0.50 18.90
N PHE A 321 16.69 -0.43 17.96
CA PHE A 321 15.74 -1.55 17.87
C PHE A 321 15.75 -2.37 19.17
N GLU A 322 16.94 -2.80 19.60
CA GLU A 322 17.10 -3.60 20.81
C GLU A 322 16.75 -2.83 22.09
N ASP A 323 16.92 -1.50 22.13
CA ASP A 323 16.66 -0.68 23.32
C ASP A 323 15.18 -0.36 23.53
N PHE A 324 14.40 -0.24 22.44
CA PHE A 324 13.03 0.26 22.47
C PHE A 324 11.96 -0.76 22.14
N LEU A 325 12.29 -1.84 21.44
CA LEU A 325 11.32 -2.81 20.97
C LEU A 325 11.60 -4.19 21.56
N ALA A 326 10.54 -4.84 22.04
CA ALA A 326 10.54 -6.22 22.43
C ALA A 326 9.53 -6.97 21.54
N PRO A 327 9.94 -7.55 20.39
CA PRO A 327 9.04 -8.30 19.51
C PRO A 327 8.53 -9.59 20.17
N GLU A 328 7.36 -10.06 19.76
CA GLU A 328 6.81 -11.39 20.08
C GLU A 328 7.07 -12.38 18.94
N PRO A 329 6.80 -13.69 19.10
CA PRO A 329 7.00 -14.68 18.03
C PRO A 329 6.29 -14.31 16.71
N ASP A 330 5.11 -13.69 16.79
CA ASP A 330 4.35 -13.24 15.62
C ASP A 330 5.00 -12.03 14.91
N ASP A 331 5.81 -11.25 15.63
CA ASP A 331 6.54 -10.09 15.11
C ASP A 331 7.89 -10.48 14.48
N GLU A 332 8.38 -11.71 14.67
CA GLU A 332 9.78 -12.06 14.38
C GLU A 332 10.12 -11.93 12.89
N ALA A 333 9.15 -12.18 12.01
CA ALA A 333 9.32 -11.97 10.56
C ALA A 333 9.60 -10.49 10.23
N GLU A 334 8.83 -9.57 10.80
CA GLU A 334 9.01 -8.13 10.58
C GLU A 334 10.25 -7.59 11.31
N ALA A 335 10.57 -8.13 12.50
CA ALA A 335 11.82 -7.84 13.19
C ALA A 335 13.04 -8.26 12.35
N ALA A 336 13.01 -9.45 11.75
CA ALA A 336 14.07 -9.91 10.84
C ALA A 336 14.19 -9.00 9.60
N ARG A 337 13.07 -8.63 8.98
CA ARG A 337 13.02 -7.69 7.86
C ARG A 337 13.67 -6.34 8.21
N LEU A 338 13.35 -5.78 9.37
CA LEU A 338 13.95 -4.54 9.86
C LEU A 338 15.46 -4.67 10.07
N ARG A 339 15.91 -5.74 10.73
CA ARG A 339 17.34 -6.00 10.94
C ARG A 339 18.09 -6.11 9.61
N THR A 340 17.53 -6.79 8.62
CA THR A 340 18.11 -6.88 7.27
C THR A 340 18.17 -5.51 6.59
N ALA A 341 17.12 -4.69 6.67
CA ALA A 341 17.12 -3.35 6.09
C ALA A 341 18.17 -2.43 6.74
N ILE A 342 18.36 -2.54 8.06
CA ILE A 342 19.41 -1.83 8.81
C ILE A 342 20.81 -2.26 8.36
N GLN A 343 21.03 -3.55 8.09
CA GLN A 343 22.31 -4.08 7.61
C GLN A 343 22.63 -3.60 6.18
N ARG A 344 21.64 -3.61 5.29
CA ARG A 344 21.80 -3.16 3.90
C ARG A 344 22.30 -1.74 3.74
N LEU A 345 22.04 -0.86 4.72
CA LEU A 345 22.58 0.50 4.74
C LEU A 345 24.11 0.49 4.73
N ALA A 346 24.74 -0.35 5.55
CA ALA A 346 26.18 -0.48 5.61
C ALA A 346 26.75 -1.18 4.37
N GLU A 347 26.09 -2.26 3.93
CA GLU A 347 26.51 -3.04 2.76
C GLU A 347 26.48 -2.22 1.46
N THR A 348 25.40 -1.48 1.21
CA THR A 348 25.24 -0.64 0.03
C THR A 348 26.28 0.46 -0.01
N ALA A 349 26.54 1.09 1.14
CA ALA A 349 27.59 2.11 1.25
C ALA A 349 28.98 1.53 1.01
N ALA A 350 29.25 0.31 1.50
CA ALA A 350 30.52 -0.38 1.28
C ALA A 350 30.74 -0.71 -0.20
N ILE A 351 29.71 -1.21 -0.89
CA ILE A 351 29.74 -1.48 -2.34
C ILE A 351 30.02 -0.19 -3.13
N ALA A 352 29.38 0.92 -2.72
CA ALA A 352 29.58 2.23 -3.34
C ALA A 352 30.93 2.90 -2.96
N GLY A 353 31.70 2.33 -2.02
CA GLY A 353 32.92 2.94 -1.51
C GLY A 353 32.68 4.24 -0.74
N PHE A 354 31.47 4.45 -0.20
CA PHE A 354 31.08 5.67 0.48
C PHE A 354 31.24 5.55 2.01
N GLY A 355 32.20 6.30 2.57
CA GLY A 355 32.44 6.40 4.02
C GLY A 355 32.06 7.75 4.64
N GLY A 356 31.43 8.64 3.87
CA GLY A 356 31.08 9.99 4.32
C GLY A 356 29.99 9.99 5.40
N ALA A 357 29.99 11.01 6.26
CA ALA A 357 28.94 11.18 7.25
C ALA A 357 27.65 11.70 6.59
N VAL A 358 26.51 11.09 6.95
CA VAL A 358 25.17 11.50 6.52
C VAL A 358 24.29 11.80 7.73
N PRO A 359 23.34 12.75 7.64
CA PRO A 359 22.40 13.01 8.71
C PRO A 359 21.37 11.88 8.83
N LEU A 360 20.69 11.80 9.99
CA LEU A 360 19.64 10.80 10.25
C LEU A 360 18.59 10.75 9.14
N ALA A 361 18.18 11.90 8.60
CA ALA A 361 17.16 11.99 7.56
C ALA A 361 17.50 11.15 6.31
N VAL A 362 18.79 11.07 5.94
CA VAL A 362 19.25 10.27 4.80
C VAL A 362 19.20 8.78 5.15
N ALA A 363 19.68 8.39 6.33
CA ALA A 363 19.62 7.00 6.80
C ALA A 363 18.17 6.51 6.93
N ARG A 364 17.27 7.34 7.45
CA ARG A 364 15.83 7.06 7.57
C ARG A 364 15.18 6.91 6.19
N ARG A 365 15.50 7.80 5.24
CA ARG A 365 14.96 7.71 3.87
C ARG A 365 15.41 6.44 3.16
N PHE A 366 16.67 6.06 3.33
CA PHE A 366 17.19 4.79 2.83
C PHE A 366 16.47 3.60 3.46
N LEU A 367 16.34 3.57 4.79
CA LEU A 367 15.68 2.49 5.51
C LEU A 367 14.23 2.31 5.04
N LEU A 368 13.48 3.40 4.91
CA LEU A 368 12.11 3.36 4.43
C LEU A 368 12.03 2.78 3.01
N ALA A 369 12.89 3.23 2.10
CA ALA A 369 12.91 2.73 0.72
C ALA A 369 13.30 1.25 0.64
N GLU A 370 14.23 0.79 1.47
CA GLU A 370 14.57 -0.63 1.56
C GLU A 370 13.42 -1.47 2.10
N LEU A 371 12.75 -1.02 3.16
CA LEU A 371 11.58 -1.72 3.71
C LEU A 371 10.44 -1.79 2.67
N GLU A 372 10.15 -0.68 1.99
CA GLU A 372 9.16 -0.64 0.90
C GLU A 372 9.54 -1.58 -0.25
N GLY A 373 10.82 -1.60 -0.64
CA GLY A 373 11.32 -2.43 -1.73
C GLY A 373 11.37 -3.93 -1.43
N MET A 374 11.50 -4.32 -0.16
CA MET A 374 11.43 -5.74 0.24
C MET A 374 10.02 -6.32 0.06
N GLY A 375 8.98 -5.47 0.06
CA GLY A 375 7.57 -5.89 0.06
C GLY A 375 7.20 -6.74 1.28
N SER A 376 5.91 -6.84 1.59
CA SER A 376 5.41 -7.97 2.37
C SER A 376 4.77 -8.96 1.42
N VAL A 377 5.14 -10.24 1.55
CA VAL A 377 4.43 -11.35 0.88
C VAL A 377 3.24 -11.80 1.73
N GLN A 378 3.03 -11.21 2.92
CA GLN A 378 1.89 -11.56 3.76
C GLN A 378 0.57 -11.20 3.07
N GLY A 379 -0.42 -12.08 3.21
CA GLY A 379 -1.77 -11.88 2.66
C GLY A 379 -1.95 -12.29 1.20
N PHE A 380 -0.89 -12.40 0.39
CA PHE A 380 -1.03 -12.83 -1.00
C PHE A 380 -1.22 -14.35 -1.08
N LEU A 381 -2.35 -14.81 -1.62
CA LEU A 381 -2.72 -16.23 -1.72
C LEU A 381 -2.73 -16.96 -0.35
N ALA A 382 -3.05 -16.24 0.73
CA ALA A 382 -3.02 -16.74 2.10
C ALA A 382 -4.27 -17.57 2.52
N GLY A 383 -4.96 -18.20 1.56
CA GLY A 383 -6.11 -19.09 1.83
C GLY A 383 -7.50 -18.44 1.77
N GLY A 384 -7.61 -17.21 1.28
CA GLY A 384 -8.88 -16.48 1.11
C GLY A 384 -8.89 -15.60 -0.15
N VAL A 385 -9.93 -14.77 -0.28
CA VAL A 385 -10.00 -13.72 -1.31
C VAL A 385 -8.83 -12.77 -1.13
N THR A 386 -8.05 -12.57 -2.18
CA THR A 386 -6.86 -11.71 -2.12
C THR A 386 -7.19 -10.29 -2.57
N PHE A 387 -7.12 -9.32 -1.67
CA PHE A 387 -7.17 -7.89 -1.98
C PHE A 387 -5.75 -7.35 -2.16
N CYS A 388 -5.47 -6.72 -3.28
CA CYS A 388 -4.12 -6.24 -3.56
C CYS A 388 -4.08 -4.98 -4.43
N ALA A 389 -2.92 -4.32 -4.43
CA ALA A 389 -2.67 -3.23 -5.35
C ALA A 389 -2.52 -3.77 -6.78
N MET A 390 -2.88 -2.95 -7.75
CA MET A 390 -2.59 -3.23 -9.16
C MET A 390 -1.07 -3.13 -9.41
N VAL A 391 -0.37 -4.27 -9.43
CA VAL A 391 1.08 -4.35 -9.70
C VAL A 391 1.33 -5.04 -11.05
N PRO A 392 2.11 -4.44 -11.98
CA PRO A 392 2.42 -5.05 -13.27
C PRO A 392 3.14 -6.40 -13.15
N MET A 393 3.08 -7.23 -14.19
CA MET A 393 3.80 -8.51 -14.30
C MET A 393 3.36 -9.59 -13.28
N ARG A 394 2.16 -9.44 -12.71
CA ARG A 394 1.53 -10.43 -11.83
C ARG A 394 0.23 -10.96 -12.45
N ALA A 395 0.28 -11.32 -13.74
CA ALA A 395 -0.85 -11.85 -14.49
C ALA A 395 -1.10 -13.33 -14.18
N ILE A 396 -1.56 -13.62 -12.96
CA ILE A 396 -1.97 -14.97 -12.54
C ILE A 396 -3.44 -15.18 -12.94
N PRO A 397 -3.80 -16.30 -13.60
CA PRO A 397 -5.19 -16.62 -13.88
C PRO A 397 -5.99 -16.90 -12.61
N PHE A 398 -7.18 -16.32 -12.51
CA PHE A 398 -8.13 -16.55 -11.42
C PHE A 398 -9.51 -16.85 -12.01
N ARG A 399 -10.34 -17.61 -11.29
CA ARG A 399 -11.73 -17.85 -11.72
C ARG A 399 -12.51 -16.54 -11.72
N VAL A 400 -12.32 -15.73 -10.69
CA VAL A 400 -12.97 -14.42 -10.56
C VAL A 400 -11.90 -13.34 -10.38
N VAL A 401 -11.92 -12.34 -11.26
CA VAL A 401 -11.06 -11.16 -11.19
C VAL A 401 -11.93 -9.93 -11.00
N CYS A 402 -11.73 -9.21 -9.89
CA CYS A 402 -12.47 -8.01 -9.55
C CYS A 402 -11.55 -6.79 -9.60
N LEU A 403 -11.93 -5.75 -10.35
CA LEU A 403 -11.29 -4.44 -10.35
C LEU A 403 -12.19 -3.44 -9.64
N ILE A 404 -11.73 -2.87 -8.52
CA ILE A 404 -12.48 -1.87 -7.75
C ILE A 404 -11.79 -0.52 -7.81
N GLY A 405 -12.55 0.55 -7.63
CA GLY A 405 -12.02 1.91 -7.64
C GLY A 405 -11.54 2.36 -9.02
N MET A 406 -12.14 1.83 -10.10
CA MET A 406 -11.82 2.16 -11.49
C MET A 406 -12.38 3.54 -11.88
N ASN A 407 -12.02 4.58 -11.14
CA ASN A 407 -12.46 5.95 -11.36
C ASN A 407 -11.54 6.68 -12.33
N ASP A 408 -12.08 7.70 -13.03
CA ASP A 408 -11.23 8.64 -13.76
C ASP A 408 -10.25 9.36 -12.81
N GLY A 409 -9.04 9.61 -13.30
CA GLY A 409 -7.93 10.17 -12.51
C GLY A 409 -7.28 9.20 -11.50
N ALA A 410 -8.01 8.20 -11.00
CA ALA A 410 -7.45 7.14 -10.15
C ALA A 410 -6.76 6.05 -10.98
N TYR A 411 -7.35 5.67 -12.11
CA TYR A 411 -6.81 4.65 -13.01
C TYR A 411 -7.02 5.02 -14.49
N PRO A 412 -6.02 4.84 -15.39
CA PRO A 412 -4.64 4.43 -15.11
C PRO A 412 -3.90 5.47 -14.26
N ARG A 413 -2.97 5.04 -13.41
CA ARG A 413 -2.26 5.94 -12.49
C ARG A 413 -1.35 6.89 -13.26
N VAL A 414 -1.45 8.17 -12.92
CA VAL A 414 -0.63 9.22 -13.54
C VAL A 414 0.76 9.21 -12.94
N ASN A 415 1.80 9.05 -13.77
CA ASN A 415 3.17 9.35 -13.41
C ASN A 415 3.68 10.49 -14.31
N ARG A 416 4.15 11.57 -13.70
CA ARG A 416 4.81 12.66 -14.42
C ARG A 416 6.32 12.38 -14.39
N PRO A 417 6.94 12.01 -15.53
CA PRO A 417 8.39 11.86 -15.56
C PRO A 417 9.05 13.18 -15.19
N HIS A 418 10.25 13.13 -14.62
CA HIS A 418 11.01 14.33 -14.32
C HIS A 418 11.35 15.07 -15.62
N ASP A 419 11.36 16.40 -15.59
CA ASP A 419 11.66 17.19 -16.78
C ASP A 419 13.03 16.85 -17.38
N PHE A 420 14.00 16.42 -16.56
CA PHE A 420 15.34 16.03 -16.98
C PHE A 420 15.47 14.55 -17.41
N ASP A 421 14.37 13.80 -17.45
CA ASP A 421 14.37 12.43 -17.96
C ASP A 421 14.45 12.44 -19.50
N LEU A 422 15.65 12.15 -20.03
CA LEU A 422 15.89 12.09 -21.47
C LEU A 422 15.19 10.90 -22.15
N ILE A 423 14.94 9.81 -21.40
CA ILE A 423 14.22 8.64 -21.92
C ILE A 423 12.76 9.03 -22.18
N ALA A 424 12.13 9.73 -21.22
CA ALA A 424 10.76 10.23 -21.40
C ALA A 424 10.62 11.23 -22.56
N ARG A 425 11.67 12.02 -22.86
CA ARG A 425 11.69 12.94 -24.01
C ARG A 425 11.91 12.24 -25.35
N HIS A 426 12.59 11.10 -25.36
CA HIS A 426 12.96 10.35 -26.56
C HIS A 426 12.64 8.86 -26.42
N PRO A 427 11.36 8.49 -26.28
CA PRO A 427 10.96 7.12 -26.00
C PRO A 427 11.33 6.18 -27.15
N ARG A 428 11.81 4.99 -26.80
CA ARG A 428 12.15 3.87 -27.68
C ARG A 428 11.32 2.65 -27.30
N ARG A 429 11.23 1.68 -28.22
CA ARG A 429 10.60 0.38 -27.94
C ARG A 429 11.32 -0.29 -26.77
N GLY A 430 10.54 -0.78 -25.81
CA GLY A 430 11.05 -1.37 -24.56
C GLY A 430 11.15 -0.39 -23.39
N ASP A 431 11.05 0.93 -23.62
CA ASP A 431 11.02 1.89 -22.53
C ASP A 431 9.72 1.75 -21.73
N ARG A 432 9.86 1.56 -20.42
CA ARG A 432 8.72 1.42 -19.51
C ARG A 432 8.06 2.76 -19.26
N SER A 433 6.74 2.73 -19.14
CA SER A 433 5.95 3.88 -18.73
C SER A 433 4.81 3.38 -17.87
N ARG A 434 4.68 3.90 -16.65
CA ARG A 434 3.63 3.50 -15.71
C ARG A 434 2.23 3.57 -16.33
N ARG A 435 1.98 4.56 -17.20
CA ARG A 435 0.72 4.65 -17.94
C ARG A 435 0.51 3.46 -18.87
N ASN A 436 1.52 3.06 -19.64
CA ASN A 436 1.41 1.91 -20.53
C ASN A 436 1.32 0.61 -19.74
N ASP A 437 2.09 0.49 -18.65
CA ASP A 437 2.05 -0.65 -17.74
C ASP A 437 0.65 -0.84 -17.13
N ASP A 438 0.01 0.23 -16.67
CA ASP A 438 -1.35 0.17 -16.12
C ASP A 438 -2.38 -0.20 -17.19
N ARG A 439 -2.33 0.42 -18.37
CA ARG A 439 -3.25 0.04 -19.47
C ARG A 439 -3.11 -1.44 -19.83
N TYR A 440 -1.87 -1.92 -19.89
CA TYR A 440 -1.59 -3.31 -20.17
C TYR A 440 -2.06 -4.23 -19.04
N LEU A 441 -1.91 -3.82 -17.78
CA LEU A 441 -2.39 -4.58 -16.62
C LEU A 441 -3.91 -4.74 -16.60
N PHE A 442 -4.69 -3.75 -17.04
CA PHE A 442 -6.14 -3.90 -17.21
C PHE A 442 -6.48 -5.00 -18.23
N LEU A 443 -5.74 -5.02 -19.35
CA LEU A 443 -5.88 -6.06 -20.37
C LEU A 443 -5.45 -7.44 -19.83
N GLU A 444 -4.35 -7.52 -19.08
CA GLU A 444 -3.93 -8.76 -18.42
C GLU A 444 -4.99 -9.26 -17.45
N ALA A 445 -5.60 -8.38 -16.65
CA ALA A 445 -6.67 -8.74 -15.73
C ALA A 445 -7.89 -9.33 -16.48
N LEU A 446 -8.30 -8.72 -17.59
CA LEU A 446 -9.40 -9.20 -18.43
C LEU A 446 -9.08 -10.59 -19.05
N VAL A 447 -7.84 -10.80 -19.50
CA VAL A 447 -7.40 -12.08 -20.11
C VAL A 447 -7.15 -13.17 -19.06
N SER A 448 -6.83 -12.80 -17.82
CA SER A 448 -6.59 -13.72 -16.71
C SER A 448 -7.87 -14.21 -16.03
N ALA A 449 -8.99 -13.50 -16.18
CA ALA A 449 -10.29 -13.95 -15.68
C ALA A 449 -10.74 -15.21 -16.43
N ARG A 450 -11.15 -16.26 -15.71
CA ARG A 450 -11.65 -17.50 -16.33
C ARG A 450 -13.17 -17.54 -16.41
N ASP A 451 -13.84 -17.13 -15.33
CA ASP A 451 -15.30 -17.25 -15.24
C ASP A 451 -15.97 -15.88 -15.15
N VAL A 452 -15.45 -14.98 -14.30
CA VAL A 452 -16.05 -13.66 -14.06
C VAL A 452 -14.99 -12.56 -14.04
N PHE A 453 -15.23 -11.51 -14.82
CA PHE A 453 -14.54 -10.24 -14.78
C PHE A 453 -15.47 -9.16 -14.21
N TYR A 454 -15.22 -8.76 -12.97
CA TYR A 454 -15.99 -7.76 -12.24
C TYR A 454 -15.26 -6.43 -12.26
N VAL A 455 -15.98 -5.33 -12.49
CA VAL A 455 -15.44 -3.97 -12.48
C VAL A 455 -16.39 -3.05 -11.73
N SER A 456 -15.85 -2.22 -10.84
CA SER A 456 -16.63 -1.20 -10.14
C SER A 456 -15.91 0.15 -10.02
N TRP A 457 -16.72 1.20 -9.88
CA TRP A 457 -16.26 2.57 -9.67
C TRP A 457 -17.31 3.40 -8.92
N THR A 458 -16.91 4.58 -8.47
CA THR A 458 -17.81 5.57 -7.86
C THR A 458 -18.38 6.49 -8.95
N GLY A 459 -19.68 6.42 -9.21
CA GLY A 459 -20.33 7.19 -10.28
C GLY A 459 -20.79 8.59 -9.87
N ARG A 460 -20.80 8.91 -8.58
CA ARG A 460 -21.19 10.24 -8.08
C ARG A 460 -20.40 10.66 -6.85
N SER A 461 -20.12 11.96 -6.76
CA SER A 461 -19.46 12.58 -5.62
C SER A 461 -20.39 12.57 -4.39
N GLN A 462 -19.87 12.12 -3.25
CA GLN A 462 -20.60 12.15 -1.97
C GLN A 462 -20.85 13.56 -1.42
N ARG A 463 -20.10 14.55 -1.91
CA ARG A 463 -20.15 15.92 -1.38
C ARG A 463 -21.26 16.74 -2.02
N ASP A 464 -21.38 16.66 -3.33
CA ASP A 464 -22.23 17.51 -4.15
C ASP A 464 -23.07 16.74 -5.18
N ASN A 465 -23.02 15.41 -5.17
CA ASN A 465 -23.78 14.52 -6.05
C ASN A 465 -23.48 14.72 -7.55
N ALA A 466 -22.37 15.39 -7.89
CA ALA A 466 -21.91 15.54 -9.26
C ALA A 466 -21.58 14.16 -9.86
N GLU A 467 -21.85 13.99 -11.16
CA GLU A 467 -21.53 12.77 -11.90
C GLU A 467 -20.01 12.64 -12.05
N LEU A 468 -19.49 11.45 -11.74
CA LEU A 468 -18.08 11.10 -11.83
C LEU A 468 -17.91 10.03 -12.91
N PRO A 469 -17.07 10.29 -13.93
CA PRO A 469 -16.84 9.32 -14.99
C PRO A 469 -16.01 8.13 -14.48
N PRO A 470 -16.20 6.93 -15.07
CA PRO A 470 -15.30 5.81 -14.85
C PRO A 470 -13.92 6.08 -15.46
N SER A 471 -12.96 5.22 -15.14
CA SER A 471 -11.70 5.14 -15.85
C SER A 471 -11.94 5.03 -17.36
N VAL A 472 -11.11 5.71 -18.14
CA VAL A 472 -11.15 5.64 -19.62
C VAL A 472 -11.07 4.18 -20.12
N LEU A 473 -10.37 3.29 -19.41
CA LEU A 473 -10.26 1.88 -19.79
C LEU A 473 -11.57 1.11 -19.61
N VAL A 474 -12.34 1.46 -18.58
CA VAL A 474 -13.68 0.90 -18.37
C VAL A 474 -14.64 1.44 -19.43
N ALA A 475 -14.55 2.73 -19.76
CA ALA A 475 -15.33 3.31 -20.85
C ALA A 475 -15.02 2.66 -22.21
N GLU A 476 -13.74 2.41 -22.52
CA GLU A 476 -13.31 1.70 -23.74
C GLU A 476 -13.86 0.26 -23.80
N LEU A 477 -13.90 -0.45 -22.66
CA LEU A 477 -14.50 -1.80 -22.59
C LEU A 477 -16.02 -1.76 -22.74
N LEU A 478 -16.69 -0.79 -22.12
CA LEU A 478 -18.14 -0.57 -22.26
C LEU A 478 -18.56 -0.16 -23.67
N ASP A 479 -17.72 0.56 -24.42
CA ASP A 479 -17.98 0.92 -25.82
C ASP A 479 -17.74 -0.26 -26.78
N TYR A 480 -16.89 -1.21 -26.37
CA TYR A 480 -16.63 -2.44 -27.14
C TYR A 480 -17.75 -3.48 -27.01
N ILE A 481 -18.37 -3.59 -25.83
CA ILE A 481 -19.50 -4.48 -25.52
C ILE A 481 -20.80 -3.86 -26.05
#